data_AF-A0A0C2CBK6-F1
#
_entry.id   AF-A0A0C2CBK6-F1
#
_cell.length_a   1.000
_cell.length_b   1.000
_cell.length_c   1.000
_cell.angle_alpha   90.00
_cell.angle_beta   90.00
_cell.angle_gamma   90.00
#
_symmetry.space_group_name_H-M   'P 1'
#
loop_
_entity.id
_entity.type
_entity.pdbx_description
1 polymer ?
#
loop_
_entity_poly.entity_id
_entity_poly.type
_entity_poly.pdbx_seq_one_letter_code
_entity_poly.pdbx_strand_id
1 'polypeptide(L)'
;MPMSEELEKRLQKELRQKHEIVTRFPGRPSEKTVQEKIKLFGDQCHEWTATVRHARYEYVGLTKDKEFLLNQRGGALHFSVKLRQLHDKHLQQKKDLLEAVEPFILAHDWYGVLVAAGEVDELSRLAFLQSIGRETAYEPSEPGDPNYPQPTAVTRTYQKRDVLTIVRSQRTLFDTLLKEEKEVVDKAMAEF
;
A
#
# COMPACT_ATOMS: atom_id res chain seq x y z
N MET A 1 -17.80 43.93 -9.19
CA MET A 1 -18.57 42.75 -8.73
C MET A 1 -18.31 42.55 -7.23
N PRO A 2 -19.17 43.08 -6.35
CA PRO A 2 -18.95 43.07 -4.89
C PRO A 2 -19.16 41.70 -4.21
N MET A 3 -19.89 40.78 -4.86
CA MET A 3 -20.11 39.41 -4.36
C MET A 3 -18.81 38.59 -4.23
N SER A 4 -17.78 38.88 -5.03
CA SER A 4 -16.53 38.13 -5.03
C SER A 4 -15.69 38.40 -3.77
N GLU A 5 -15.58 39.68 -3.37
CA GLU A 5 -14.77 40.08 -2.19
C GLU A 5 -15.41 39.61 -0.87
N GLU A 6 -16.75 39.63 -0.80
CA GLU A 6 -17.47 39.18 0.40
C GLU A 6 -17.40 37.67 0.57
N LEU A 7 -17.44 36.92 -0.54
CA LEU A 7 -17.22 35.48 -0.56
C LEU A 7 -15.78 35.13 -0.12
N GLU A 8 -14.79 35.86 -0.64
CA GLU A 8 -13.37 35.67 -0.29
C GLU A 8 -13.11 35.93 1.20
N LYS A 9 -13.67 37.02 1.76
CA LYS A 9 -13.59 37.31 3.20
C LYS A 9 -14.23 36.21 4.06
N ARG A 10 -15.38 35.68 3.64
CA ARG A 10 -16.04 34.56 4.34
C ARG A 10 -15.18 33.29 4.29
N LEU A 11 -14.63 32.94 3.14
CA LEU A 11 -13.71 31.82 2.96
C LEU A 11 -12.46 31.96 3.85
N GLN A 12 -11.82 33.13 3.86
CA GLN A 12 -10.66 33.39 4.73
C GLN A 12 -11.01 33.29 6.22
N LYS A 13 -12.21 33.70 6.63
CA LYS A 13 -12.68 33.56 8.01
C LYS A 13 -12.92 32.09 8.38
N GLU A 14 -13.59 31.34 7.51
CA GLU A 14 -13.81 29.91 7.72
C GLU A 14 -12.51 29.11 7.76
N LEU A 15 -11.56 29.41 6.87
CA LEU A 15 -10.25 28.76 6.85
C LEU A 15 -9.49 29.03 8.15
N ARG A 16 -9.52 30.28 8.66
CA ARG A 16 -8.92 30.62 9.96
C ARG A 16 -9.58 29.87 11.11
N GLN A 17 -10.91 29.80 11.16
CA GLN A 17 -11.61 29.05 12.22
C GLN A 17 -11.28 27.55 12.17
N LYS A 18 -11.28 26.94 10.98
CA LYS A 18 -10.91 25.52 10.82
C LYS A 18 -9.46 25.28 11.24
N HIS A 19 -8.56 26.19 10.88
CA HIS A 19 -7.17 26.14 11.30
C HIS A 19 -7.01 26.22 12.82
N GLU A 20 -7.74 27.12 13.47
CA GLU A 20 -7.74 27.29 14.93
C GLU A 20 -8.28 26.05 15.65
N ILE A 21 -9.31 25.39 15.10
CA ILE A 21 -9.84 24.12 15.62
C ILE A 21 -8.79 23.02 15.53
N VAL A 22 -8.14 22.88 14.38
CA VAL A 22 -7.14 21.83 14.14
C VAL A 22 -5.88 22.04 14.99
N THR A 23 -5.42 23.28 15.13
CA THR A 23 -4.25 23.61 15.95
C THR A 23 -4.47 23.39 17.45
N ARG A 24 -5.70 23.62 17.94
CA ARG A 24 -6.08 23.39 19.34
C ARG A 24 -6.54 21.96 19.65
N PHE A 25 -6.55 21.07 18.66
CA PHE A 25 -7.05 19.71 18.86
C PHE A 25 -6.13 18.95 19.84
N PRO A 26 -6.65 18.40 20.95
CA PRO A 26 -5.83 17.76 21.99
C PRO A 26 -5.18 16.45 21.54
N GLY A 27 -5.68 15.81 20.48
CA GLY A 27 -5.08 14.60 19.88
C GLY A 27 -4.12 14.89 18.72
N ARG A 28 -3.65 16.13 18.58
CA ARG A 28 -2.76 16.55 17.50
C ARG A 28 -1.38 15.88 17.62
N PRO A 29 -0.87 15.22 16.56
CA PRO A 29 0.44 14.58 16.61
C PRO A 29 1.57 15.62 16.51
N SER A 30 2.69 15.33 17.18
CA SER A 30 3.94 16.09 17.01
C SER A 30 4.58 15.81 15.65
N GLU A 31 5.48 16.68 15.19
CA GLU A 31 6.28 16.44 13.97
C GLU A 31 6.97 15.07 14.03
N LYS A 32 7.64 14.76 15.14
CA LYS A 32 8.33 13.49 15.33
C LYS A 32 7.39 12.29 15.16
N THR A 33 6.20 12.35 15.78
CA THR A 33 5.20 11.28 15.65
C THR A 33 4.71 11.13 14.20
N VAL A 34 4.56 12.23 13.48
CA VAL A 34 4.17 12.19 12.06
C VAL A 34 5.28 11.58 11.21
N GLN A 35 6.53 11.99 11.41
CA GLN A 35 7.70 11.46 10.72
C GLN A 35 7.85 9.95 10.92
N GLU A 36 7.75 9.49 12.18
CA GLU A 36 7.79 8.06 12.54
C GLU A 36 6.70 7.26 11.81
N LYS A 37 5.46 7.79 11.76
CA LYS A 37 4.35 7.17 11.06
C LYS A 37 4.57 7.11 9.55
N ILE A 38 5.06 8.20 8.93
CA ILE A 38 5.34 8.21 7.49
C ILE A 38 6.36 7.15 7.12
N LYS A 39 7.44 7.03 7.91
CA LYS A 39 8.46 6.01 7.69
C LYS A 39 7.87 4.61 7.83
N LEU A 40 7.23 4.33 8.98
CA LEU A 40 6.65 3.03 9.28
C LEU A 40 5.65 2.55 8.21
N PHE A 41 4.64 3.37 7.92
CA PHE A 41 3.62 2.97 6.96
C PHE A 41 4.12 3.04 5.52
N GLY A 42 5.08 3.91 5.22
CA GLY A 42 5.75 3.96 3.93
C GLY A 42 6.55 2.68 3.65
N ASP A 43 7.31 2.18 4.63
CA ASP A 43 8.04 0.91 4.54
C ASP A 43 7.10 -0.25 4.28
N GLN A 44 5.99 -0.32 5.02
CA GLN A 44 4.95 -1.34 4.80
C GLN A 44 4.39 -1.27 3.37
N CYS A 45 4.11 -0.08 2.84
CA CYS A 45 3.66 0.08 1.45
C CYS A 45 4.65 -0.48 0.41
N HIS A 46 5.95 -0.35 0.67
CA HIS A 46 6.99 -0.91 -0.22
C HIS A 46 7.06 -2.44 -0.11
N GLU A 47 6.96 -2.99 1.11
CA GLU A 47 6.97 -4.43 1.37
C GLU A 47 5.84 -5.18 0.65
N TRP A 48 4.69 -4.53 0.46
CA TRP A 48 3.57 -5.10 -0.29
C TRP A 48 3.92 -5.49 -1.74
N THR A 49 4.97 -4.89 -2.32
CA THR A 49 5.45 -5.27 -3.66
C THR A 49 5.89 -6.72 -3.67
N ALA A 50 6.65 -7.15 -2.68
CA ALA A 50 7.09 -8.53 -2.54
C ALA A 50 5.91 -9.46 -2.25
N THR A 51 4.94 -9.03 -1.43
CA THR A 51 3.74 -9.82 -1.10
C THR A 51 2.89 -10.14 -2.33
N VAL A 52 2.63 -9.16 -3.20
CA VAL A 52 1.88 -9.37 -4.45
C VAL A 52 2.60 -10.37 -5.36
N ARG A 53 3.93 -10.25 -5.47
CA ARG A 53 4.73 -11.19 -6.28
C ARG A 53 4.71 -12.59 -5.70
N HIS A 54 4.82 -12.72 -4.37
CA HIS A 54 4.72 -14.01 -3.71
C HIS A 54 3.37 -14.68 -3.94
N ALA A 55 2.27 -13.93 -3.80
CA ALA A 55 0.92 -14.40 -4.12
C ALA A 55 0.82 -14.94 -5.56
N ARG A 56 1.44 -14.24 -6.52
CA ARG A 56 1.53 -14.71 -7.91
C ARG A 56 2.29 -16.03 -8.03
N TYR A 57 3.43 -16.18 -7.35
CA TYR A 57 4.19 -17.42 -7.38
C TYR A 57 3.44 -18.59 -6.71
N GLU A 58 2.73 -18.35 -5.61
CA GLU A 58 1.89 -19.38 -4.97
C GLU A 58 0.81 -19.89 -5.94
N TYR A 59 0.14 -18.99 -6.65
CA TYR A 59 -0.86 -19.36 -7.67
C TYR A 59 -0.23 -20.13 -8.85
N VAL A 60 0.89 -19.65 -9.39
CA VAL A 60 1.59 -20.33 -10.49
C VAL A 60 2.12 -21.71 -10.05
N GLY A 61 2.62 -21.84 -8.83
CA GLY A 61 3.04 -23.12 -8.26
C GLY A 61 1.88 -24.10 -8.18
N LEU A 62 0.77 -23.67 -7.59
CA LEU A 62 -0.43 -24.51 -7.46
C LEU A 62 -0.98 -24.96 -8.81
N THR A 63 -0.97 -24.09 -9.81
CA THR A 63 -1.45 -24.42 -11.16
C THR A 63 -0.51 -25.35 -11.92
N LYS A 64 0.81 -25.24 -11.73
CA LYS A 64 1.80 -26.20 -12.27
C LYS A 64 1.62 -27.59 -11.65
N ASP A 65 1.32 -27.64 -10.36
CA ASP A 65 1.10 -28.90 -9.64
C ASP A 65 -0.28 -29.52 -9.91
N LYS A 66 -1.11 -28.92 -10.78
CA LYS A 66 -2.48 -29.36 -11.06
C LYS A 66 -2.54 -30.85 -11.41
N GLU A 67 -1.80 -31.30 -12.43
CA GLU A 67 -1.85 -32.71 -12.87
C GLU A 67 -1.44 -33.67 -11.75
N PHE A 68 -0.42 -33.30 -10.98
CA PHE A 68 0.02 -34.08 -9.84
C PHE A 68 -1.07 -34.18 -8.76
N LEU A 69 -1.70 -33.05 -8.41
CA LEU A 69 -2.79 -32.99 -7.41
C LEU A 69 -4.04 -33.73 -7.88
N LEU A 70 -4.35 -33.69 -9.18
CA LEU A 70 -5.47 -34.44 -9.78
C LEU A 70 -5.28 -35.96 -9.66
N ASN A 71 -4.03 -36.43 -9.71
CA ASN A 71 -3.68 -37.85 -9.61
C ASN A 71 -3.55 -38.37 -8.16
N GLN A 72 -3.67 -37.49 -7.15
CA GLN A 72 -3.64 -37.89 -5.74
C GLN A 72 -5.03 -38.27 -5.20
N ARG A 73 -5.07 -38.90 -4.02
CA ARG A 73 -6.32 -39.22 -3.32
C ARG A 73 -7.06 -37.91 -2.98
N GLY A 74 -8.28 -37.78 -3.47
CA GLY A 74 -9.07 -36.53 -3.38
C GLY A 74 -9.01 -35.67 -4.65
N GLY A 75 -8.08 -35.95 -5.57
CA GLY A 75 -8.05 -35.45 -6.95
C GLY A 75 -8.47 -33.99 -7.13
N ALA A 76 -9.44 -33.77 -8.03
CA ALA A 76 -9.95 -32.44 -8.33
C ALA A 76 -10.60 -31.71 -7.13
N LEU A 77 -11.12 -32.42 -6.12
CA LEU A 77 -11.69 -31.81 -4.92
C LEU A 77 -10.56 -31.26 -4.02
N HIS A 78 -9.46 -31.98 -3.92
CA HIS A 78 -8.29 -31.51 -3.19
C HIS A 78 -7.69 -30.26 -3.85
N PHE A 79 -7.59 -30.27 -5.19
CA PHE A 79 -7.15 -29.11 -5.97
C PHE A 79 -8.07 -27.89 -5.79
N SER A 80 -9.40 -28.08 -5.91
CA SER A 80 -10.37 -26.98 -5.80
C SER A 80 -10.40 -26.35 -4.41
N VAL A 81 -10.27 -27.17 -3.35
CA VAL A 81 -10.16 -26.67 -1.96
C VAL A 81 -8.89 -25.86 -1.75
N LYS A 82 -7.73 -26.35 -2.23
CA LYS A 82 -6.46 -25.61 -2.14
C LYS A 82 -6.54 -24.26 -2.86
N LEU A 83 -7.14 -24.24 -4.05
CA LEU A 83 -7.29 -23.02 -4.82
C LEU A 83 -8.23 -22.01 -4.14
N ARG A 84 -9.33 -22.48 -3.52
CA ARG A 84 -10.23 -21.62 -2.75
C ARG A 84 -9.52 -21.01 -1.53
N GLN A 85 -8.77 -21.82 -0.78
CA GLN A 85 -8.00 -21.33 0.37
C GLN A 85 -6.96 -20.29 -0.04
N LEU A 86 -6.30 -20.50 -1.18
CA LEU A 86 -5.37 -19.54 -1.74
C LEU A 86 -6.06 -18.23 -2.14
N HIS A 87 -7.22 -18.34 -2.80
CA HIS A 87 -8.04 -17.18 -3.17
C HIS A 87 -8.47 -16.35 -1.95
N ASP A 88 -8.98 -17.01 -0.91
CA ASP A 88 -9.41 -16.33 0.33
C ASP A 88 -8.23 -15.64 1.03
N LYS A 89 -7.05 -16.28 1.04
CA LYS A 89 -5.80 -15.70 1.55
C LYS A 89 -5.42 -14.43 0.78
N HIS A 90 -5.39 -14.49 -0.55
CA HIS A 90 -5.03 -13.34 -1.39
C HIS A 90 -6.07 -12.22 -1.30
N LEU A 91 -7.35 -12.57 -1.14
CA LEU A 91 -8.42 -11.60 -0.93
C LEU A 91 -8.22 -10.84 0.39
N GLN A 92 -7.82 -11.54 1.45
CA GLN A 92 -7.49 -10.91 2.73
C GLN A 92 -6.24 -10.02 2.60
N GLN A 93 -5.17 -10.50 1.98
CA GLN A 93 -3.96 -9.71 1.74
C GLN A 93 -4.24 -8.40 0.98
N LYS A 94 -5.14 -8.44 -0.01
CA LYS A 94 -5.56 -7.22 -0.72
C LYS A 94 -6.28 -6.23 0.21
N LYS A 95 -7.10 -6.70 1.15
CA LYS A 95 -7.77 -5.83 2.13
C LYS A 95 -6.73 -5.20 3.06
N ASP A 96 -5.82 -6.00 3.58
CA ASP A 96 -4.75 -5.57 4.47
C ASP A 96 -3.86 -4.49 3.80
N LEU A 97 -3.56 -4.63 2.50
CA LEU A 97 -2.87 -3.60 1.71
C LEU A 97 -3.61 -2.25 1.76
N LEU A 98 -4.92 -2.25 1.57
CA LEU A 98 -5.70 -1.01 1.56
C LEU A 98 -5.77 -0.39 2.95
N GLU A 99 -5.93 -1.22 3.98
CA GLU A 99 -5.93 -0.78 5.38
C GLU A 99 -4.59 -0.19 5.82
N ALA A 100 -3.46 -0.71 5.32
CA ALA A 100 -2.12 -0.21 5.63
C ALA A 100 -1.82 1.18 5.01
N VAL A 101 -2.51 1.54 3.93
CA VAL A 101 -2.24 2.78 3.17
C VAL A 101 -2.95 3.99 3.78
N GLU A 102 -4.10 3.78 4.42
CA GLU A 102 -4.84 4.87 5.06
C GLU A 102 -4.03 5.60 6.14
N PRO A 103 -3.34 4.92 7.07
CA PRO A 103 -2.46 5.57 8.04
C PRO A 103 -1.32 6.36 7.42
N PHE A 104 -0.76 5.89 6.29
CA PHE A 104 0.29 6.61 5.55
C PHE A 104 -0.24 7.93 4.97
N ILE A 105 -1.42 7.88 4.32
CA ILE A 105 -2.10 9.07 3.79
C ILE A 105 -2.37 10.07 4.93
N LEU A 106 -2.92 9.58 6.03
CA LEU A 106 -3.27 10.41 7.18
C LEU A 106 -2.04 11.06 7.81
N ALA A 107 -0.92 10.34 7.91
CA ALA A 107 0.33 10.91 8.42
C ALA A 107 0.84 12.05 7.53
N HIS A 108 0.79 11.90 6.20
CA HIS A 108 1.11 12.98 5.28
C HIS A 108 0.19 14.19 5.41
N ASP A 109 -1.11 13.96 5.61
CA ASP A 109 -2.09 15.04 5.76
C ASP A 109 -1.85 15.81 7.07
N TRP A 110 -1.56 15.10 8.17
CA TRP A 110 -1.11 15.73 9.40
C TRP A 110 0.19 16.51 9.22
N TYR A 111 1.13 16.01 8.42
CA TYR A 111 2.36 16.76 8.18
C TYR A 111 2.07 18.09 7.46
N GLY A 112 1.18 18.07 6.46
CA GLY A 112 0.73 19.29 5.78
C GLY A 112 0.02 20.27 6.71
N VAL A 113 -0.75 19.77 7.67
CA VAL A 113 -1.38 20.60 8.72
C VAL A 113 -0.32 21.28 9.60
N LEU A 114 0.72 20.56 10.03
CA LEU A 114 1.81 21.14 10.83
C LEU A 114 2.54 22.25 10.06
N VAL A 115 2.77 22.04 8.76
CA VAL A 115 3.36 23.08 7.89
C VAL A 115 2.44 24.29 7.77
N ALA A 116 1.15 24.08 7.52
CA ALA A 116 0.18 25.17 7.42
C ALA A 116 0.03 25.96 8.72
N ALA A 117 0.30 25.33 9.87
CA ALA A 117 0.32 25.97 11.19
C ALA A 117 1.61 26.74 11.50
N GLY A 118 2.60 26.70 10.61
CA GLY A 118 3.91 27.30 10.83
C GLY A 118 4.75 26.60 11.89
N GLU A 119 4.38 25.37 12.27
CA GLU A 119 5.14 24.57 13.25
C GLU A 119 6.27 23.78 12.62
N VAL A 120 6.15 23.49 11.32
CA VAL A 120 7.21 22.87 10.54
C VAL A 120 7.40 23.66 9.27
N ASP A 121 8.66 23.87 8.89
CA ASP A 121 8.98 24.46 7.60
C ASP A 121 8.79 23.44 6.46
N GLU A 122 8.24 23.88 5.33
CA GLU A 122 7.99 23.01 4.18
C GLU A 122 9.29 22.41 3.62
N LEU A 123 10.42 23.14 3.66
CA LEU A 123 11.71 22.60 3.23
C LEU A 123 12.19 21.52 4.19
N SER A 124 11.98 21.68 5.50
CA SER A 124 12.28 20.64 6.50
C SER A 124 11.46 19.37 6.25
N ARG A 125 10.16 19.51 5.93
CA ARG A 125 9.31 18.37 5.54
C ARG A 125 9.87 17.65 4.31
N LEU A 126 10.22 18.39 3.26
CA LEU A 126 10.76 17.81 2.03
C LEU A 126 12.14 17.17 2.25
N ALA A 127 13.01 17.81 3.04
CA ALA A 127 14.31 17.29 3.40
C ALA A 127 14.20 15.98 4.19
N PHE A 128 13.23 15.89 5.12
CA PHE A 128 12.93 14.65 5.83
C PHE A 128 12.50 13.54 4.86
N LEU A 129 11.54 13.78 3.96
CA LEU A 129 11.10 12.76 2.99
C LEU A 129 12.24 12.29 2.09
N GLN A 130 13.13 13.19 1.70
CA GLN A 130 14.33 12.84 0.94
C GLN A 130 15.35 12.06 1.77
N SER A 131 15.53 12.39 3.06
CA SER A 131 16.52 11.72 3.91
C SER A 131 16.16 10.25 4.11
N ILE A 132 14.89 9.96 4.42
CA ILE A 132 14.42 8.58 4.56
C ILE A 132 14.43 7.83 3.21
N GLY A 133 14.20 8.53 2.09
CA GLY A 133 14.31 7.94 0.75
C GLY A 133 15.75 7.60 0.31
N ARG A 134 16.75 8.22 0.93
CA ARG A 134 18.18 7.92 0.69
C ARG A 134 18.69 6.75 1.53
N GLU A 135 17.92 6.31 2.52
CA GLU A 135 18.26 5.10 3.27
C GLU A 135 18.29 3.90 2.31
N THR A 136 19.34 3.09 2.39
CA THR A 136 19.44 1.89 1.55
C THR A 136 18.53 0.83 2.13
N ALA A 137 17.48 0.48 1.40
CA ALA A 137 16.67 -0.69 1.69
C ALA A 137 17.20 -1.89 0.90
N TYR A 138 17.08 -3.08 1.48
CA TYR A 138 17.44 -4.34 0.83
C TYR A 138 16.18 -5.15 0.61
N GLU A 139 15.94 -5.52 -0.64
CA GLU A 139 14.82 -6.37 -1.02
C GLU A 139 15.32 -7.73 -1.51
N PRO A 140 14.59 -8.83 -1.26
CA PRO A 140 14.96 -10.13 -1.77
C PRO A 140 15.10 -10.11 -3.29
N SER A 141 16.20 -10.65 -3.81
CA SER A 141 16.38 -10.87 -5.26
C SER A 141 15.55 -12.04 -5.76
N GLU A 142 15.22 -12.04 -7.05
CA GLU A 142 14.45 -13.08 -7.72
C GLU A 142 15.33 -14.01 -8.57
N PRO A 143 14.91 -15.28 -8.78
CA PRO A 143 15.55 -16.15 -9.77
C PRO A 143 15.52 -15.50 -11.15
N GLY A 144 16.68 -15.14 -11.68
CA GLY A 144 16.83 -14.38 -12.92
C GLY A 144 17.49 -13.01 -12.73
N ASP A 145 17.56 -12.51 -11.49
CA ASP A 145 18.32 -11.31 -11.16
C ASP A 145 19.84 -11.56 -11.22
N PRO A 146 20.65 -10.58 -11.66
CA PRO A 146 22.10 -10.73 -11.79
C PRO A 146 22.82 -11.20 -10.52
N ASN A 147 22.26 -10.87 -9.34
CA ASN A 147 22.88 -11.12 -8.05
C ASN A 147 22.16 -12.19 -7.21
N TYR A 148 21.20 -12.94 -7.78
CA TYR A 148 20.47 -13.97 -7.04
C TYR A 148 21.42 -15.03 -6.44
N PRO A 149 21.26 -15.44 -5.16
CA PRO A 149 20.15 -15.14 -4.24
C PRO A 149 20.40 -13.96 -3.28
N GLN A 150 21.41 -13.12 -3.53
CA GLN A 150 21.75 -12.02 -2.63
C GLN A 150 20.72 -10.88 -2.72
N PRO A 151 20.25 -10.30 -1.59
CA PRO A 151 19.36 -9.16 -1.60
C PRO A 151 19.91 -7.98 -2.41
N THR A 152 19.01 -7.30 -3.13
CA THR A 152 19.36 -6.14 -3.96
C THR A 152 19.08 -4.85 -3.20
N ALA A 153 20.04 -3.93 -3.26
CA ALA A 153 19.86 -2.59 -2.74
C ALA A 153 18.86 -1.81 -3.61
N VAL A 154 17.82 -1.26 -2.98
CA VAL A 154 16.78 -0.48 -3.64
C VAL A 154 16.65 0.90 -3.00
N THR A 155 16.31 1.88 -3.82
CA THR A 155 15.98 3.24 -3.37
C THR A 155 14.47 3.37 -3.25
N ARG A 156 13.99 3.79 -2.08
CA ARG A 156 12.57 3.98 -1.81
C ARG A 156 12.20 5.46 -1.90
N THR A 157 10.95 5.73 -2.25
CA THR A 157 10.35 7.05 -2.17
C THR A 157 9.26 7.06 -1.10
N TYR A 158 9.19 8.16 -0.36
CA TYR A 158 8.16 8.39 0.66
C TYR A 158 7.29 9.59 0.27
N GLN A 159 7.36 10.01 -1.00
CA GLN A 159 6.42 11.00 -1.52
C GLN A 159 5.03 10.37 -1.61
N LYS A 160 4.03 11.04 -1.03
CA LYS A 160 2.64 10.57 -1.00
C LYS A 160 2.17 10.10 -2.38
N ARG A 161 2.42 10.91 -3.42
CA ARG A 161 1.99 10.61 -4.80
C ARG A 161 2.61 9.31 -5.35
N ASP A 162 3.89 9.10 -5.10
CA ASP A 162 4.63 7.99 -5.67
C ASP A 162 4.23 6.68 -4.97
N VAL A 163 4.17 6.69 -3.63
CA VAL A 163 3.71 5.55 -2.84
C VAL A 163 2.27 5.18 -3.23
N LEU A 164 1.38 6.16 -3.41
CA LEU A 164 0.02 5.87 -3.88
C LEU A 164 -0.03 5.31 -5.30
N THR A 165 0.93 5.65 -6.15
CA THR A 165 1.07 5.06 -7.48
C THR A 165 1.45 3.58 -7.37
N ILE A 166 2.42 3.26 -6.50
CA ILE A 166 2.87 1.89 -6.22
C ILE A 166 1.70 1.06 -5.69
N VAL A 167 0.99 1.54 -4.67
CA VAL A 167 -0.18 0.87 -4.07
C VAL A 167 -1.28 0.61 -5.10
N ARG A 168 -1.56 1.58 -5.97
CA ARG A 168 -2.56 1.38 -7.05
C ARG A 168 -2.13 0.27 -8.00
N SER A 169 -0.86 0.24 -8.38
CA SER A 169 -0.32 -0.82 -9.22
C SER A 169 -0.44 -2.19 -8.52
N GLN A 170 -0.03 -2.29 -7.25
CA GLN A 170 -0.16 -3.50 -6.43
C GLN A 170 -1.62 -3.98 -6.34
N ARG A 171 -2.56 -3.05 -6.12
CA ARG A 171 -3.99 -3.36 -6.10
C ARG A 171 -4.46 -3.92 -7.44
N THR A 172 -4.07 -3.32 -8.57
CA THR A 172 -4.44 -3.81 -9.91
C THR A 172 -3.89 -5.20 -10.17
N LEU A 173 -2.67 -5.50 -9.70
CA LEU A 173 -2.09 -6.84 -9.79
C LEU A 173 -2.88 -7.86 -8.96
N PHE A 174 -3.26 -7.52 -7.71
CA PHE A 174 -4.15 -8.37 -6.91
C PHE A 174 -5.52 -8.56 -7.57
N ASP A 175 -6.13 -7.50 -8.11
CA ASP A 175 -7.42 -7.58 -8.82
C ASP A 175 -7.36 -8.57 -9.99
N THR A 176 -6.25 -8.55 -10.73
CA THR A 176 -6.01 -9.47 -11.85
C THR A 176 -5.83 -10.91 -11.35
N LEU A 177 -4.98 -11.11 -10.34
CA LEU A 177 -4.72 -12.43 -9.74
C LEU A 177 -6.00 -13.07 -9.18
N LEU A 178 -6.76 -12.31 -8.39
CA LEU A 178 -8.01 -12.78 -7.78
C LEU A 178 -9.06 -13.14 -8.83
N LYS A 179 -9.09 -12.41 -9.96
CA LYS A 179 -9.98 -12.75 -11.08
C LYS A 179 -9.58 -14.08 -11.72
N GLU A 180 -8.29 -14.27 -12.01
CA GLU A 180 -7.78 -15.53 -12.58
C GLU A 180 -8.05 -16.72 -11.65
N GLU A 181 -7.81 -16.56 -10.35
CA GLU A 181 -8.11 -17.57 -9.35
C GLU A 181 -9.58 -17.92 -9.31
N LYS A 182 -10.46 -16.91 -9.26
CA LYS A 182 -11.90 -17.10 -9.22
C LYS A 182 -12.40 -17.85 -10.45
N GLU A 183 -11.93 -17.49 -11.65
CA GLU A 183 -12.31 -18.20 -12.87
C GLU A 183 -11.92 -19.68 -12.83
N VAL A 184 -10.76 -20.02 -12.23
CA VAL A 184 -10.33 -21.41 -12.08
C VAL A 184 -11.11 -22.12 -10.97
N VAL A 185 -11.45 -21.45 -9.87
CA VAL A 185 -12.33 -22.00 -8.82
C VAL A 185 -13.70 -22.34 -9.39
N ASP A 186 -14.32 -21.39 -10.10
CA ASP A 186 -15.66 -21.55 -10.67
C ASP A 186 -15.70 -22.70 -11.70
N LYS A 187 -14.68 -22.80 -12.57
CA LYS A 187 -14.53 -23.93 -13.51
C LYS A 187 -14.35 -25.26 -12.79
N ALA A 188 -13.43 -25.31 -11.81
CA ALA A 188 -13.15 -26.52 -11.07
C ALA A 188 -14.39 -27.01 -10.28
N MET A 189 -15.26 -26.10 -9.83
CA MET A 189 -16.52 -26.47 -9.18
C MET A 189 -17.61 -26.92 -10.16
N ALA A 190 -17.65 -26.38 -11.38
CA ALA A 190 -18.65 -26.75 -12.38
C ALA A 190 -18.41 -28.15 -12.98
N GLU A 191 -17.20 -28.70 -12.83
CA GLU A 191 -16.82 -30.05 -13.25
C GLU A 191 -17.21 -31.14 -12.21
N PHE A 192 -17.84 -30.75 -11.09
CA PHE A 192 -18.38 -31.62 -10.03
C PHE A 192 -19.89 -31.53 -9.93
#